data_AF-A0A485M8Y1-F1
#
_entry.id   AF-A0A485M8Y1-F1
#
_cell.length_a   1.000
_cell.length_b   1.000
_cell.length_c   1.000
_cell.angle_alpha   90.00
_cell.angle_beta   90.00
_cell.angle_gamma   90.00
#
_symmetry.space_group_name_H-M   'P 1'
#
loop_
_entity.id
_entity.type
_entity.pdbx_description
1 polymer ?
#
loop_
_entity_poly.entity_id
_entity_poly.type
_entity_poly.pdbx_seq_one_letter_code
_entity_poly.pdbx_strand_id
1 'polypeptide(L)'
;MRAACNRLLVATDDGSYGLHGFVTDLLREVIGEKKELDLCIAIGPLPMMRAVSSLTREYGLKTVVSLNSIMVDGTGMCGCCRVTVGGETKFTCVDGPEFDGHLVDFEEMARRSVIYKPMEQLALELYLGETGHRCSCVRGGEK
;
A
#
# COMPACT_ATOMS: atom_id res chain seq x y z
N MET A 1 -8.53 8.91 15.20
CA MET A 1 -8.89 7.49 14.94
C MET A 1 -9.79 6.87 16.01
N ARG A 2 -9.46 6.95 17.32
CA ARG A 2 -10.28 6.33 18.39
C ARG A 2 -11.77 6.75 18.39
N ALA A 3 -12.09 7.98 17.98
CA ALA A 3 -13.47 8.46 17.89
C ALA A 3 -14.25 7.89 16.69
N ALA A 4 -13.55 7.30 15.70
CA ALA A 4 -14.14 6.81 14.45
C ALA A 4 -14.26 5.28 14.40
N CYS A 5 -13.85 4.55 15.45
CA CYS A 5 -13.92 3.10 15.51
C CYS A 5 -14.27 2.58 16.90
N ASN A 6 -14.98 1.45 16.98
CA ASN A 6 -15.29 0.78 18.24
C ASN A 6 -14.05 0.17 18.90
N ARG A 7 -13.08 -0.27 18.08
CA ARG A 7 -11.80 -0.83 18.52
C ARG A 7 -10.69 -0.29 17.64
N LEU A 8 -9.61 0.17 18.27
CA LEU A 8 -8.38 0.57 17.60
C LEU A 8 -7.26 -0.35 18.08
N LEU A 9 -6.70 -1.12 17.16
CA LEU A 9 -5.54 -1.96 17.39
C LEU A 9 -4.36 -1.38 16.60
N VAL A 10 -3.19 -1.33 17.21
CA VAL A 10 -1.99 -0.73 16.62
C VAL A 10 -0.86 -1.74 16.69
N ALA A 11 -0.15 -1.89 15.57
CA ALA A 11 1.05 -2.70 15.48
C ALA A 11 2.21 -1.85 14.96
N THR A 12 3.40 -2.14 15.46
CA THR A 12 4.67 -1.51 15.06
C THR A 12 5.71 -2.59 14.84
N ASP A 13 6.44 -2.49 13.73
CA ASP A 13 7.47 -3.46 13.33
C ASP A 13 8.63 -3.57 14.35
N ASP A 14 8.89 -2.52 15.13
CA ASP A 14 9.94 -2.47 16.15
C ASP A 14 9.43 -2.65 17.58
N GLY A 15 8.10 -2.81 17.75
CA GLY A 15 7.46 -2.95 19.05
C GLY A 15 7.48 -1.69 19.91
N SER A 16 7.83 -0.54 19.33
CA SER A 16 7.84 0.75 20.05
C SER A 16 6.46 1.13 20.59
N TYR A 17 5.37 0.68 19.98
CA TYR A 17 4.01 0.96 20.43
C TYR A 17 2.97 -0.06 19.97
N GLY A 18 2.19 -0.61 20.91
CA GLY A 18 1.15 -1.59 20.60
C GLY A 18 1.71 -3.00 20.41
N LEU A 19 1.19 -3.75 19.43
CA LEU A 19 1.70 -5.08 19.11
C LEU A 19 3.03 -4.97 18.35
N HIS A 20 4.05 -5.72 18.77
CA HIS A 20 5.26 -5.91 17.98
C HIS A 20 4.99 -6.93 16.86
N GLY A 21 4.99 -6.49 15.61
CA GLY A 21 4.73 -7.35 14.45
C GLY A 21 3.90 -6.66 13.37
N PHE A 22 3.29 -7.46 12.50
CA PHE A 22 2.54 -6.95 11.35
C PHE A 22 1.05 -6.83 11.63
N VAL A 23 0.36 -6.03 10.81
CA VAL A 23 -1.11 -5.91 10.85
C VAL A 23 -1.83 -7.25 10.63
N THR A 24 -1.19 -8.20 9.95
CA THR A 24 -1.71 -9.56 9.74
C THR A 24 -1.77 -10.38 11.03
N ASP A 25 -0.90 -10.09 12.01
CA ASP A 25 -0.91 -10.77 13.30
C ASP A 25 -2.10 -10.30 14.13
N LEU A 26 -2.35 -8.99 14.18
CA LEU A 26 -3.57 -8.44 14.76
C LEU A 26 -4.83 -8.97 14.06
N LEU A 27 -4.81 -9.05 12.73
CA LEU A 27 -5.96 -9.56 11.98
C LEU A 27 -6.25 -11.03 12.32
N ARG A 28 -5.21 -11.87 12.51
CA ARG A 28 -5.36 -13.26 12.95
C ARG A 28 -5.99 -13.35 14.34
N GLU A 29 -5.57 -12.50 15.28
CA GLU A 29 -6.19 -12.42 16.62
C GLU A 29 -7.67 -12.05 16.53
N VAL A 30 -8.01 -11.02 15.72
CA VAL A 30 -9.40 -10.57 15.56
C VAL A 30 -10.29 -11.64 14.93
N ILE A 31 -9.80 -12.36 13.92
CA ILE A 31 -10.52 -13.50 13.33
C ILE A 31 -10.67 -14.64 14.37
N GLY A 32 -9.64 -14.88 15.18
CA GLY A 32 -9.62 -15.92 16.22
C GLY A 32 -10.59 -15.69 17.38
N GLU A 33 -11.02 -14.45 17.63
CA GLU A 33 -12.01 -14.10 18.65
C GLU A 33 -13.42 -14.70 18.39
N LYS A 34 -13.64 -15.42 17.28
CA LYS A 34 -14.92 -16.02 16.87
C LYS A 34 -16.08 -15.00 16.77
N LYS A 35 -15.76 -13.74 16.50
CA LYS A 35 -16.75 -12.76 16.08
C LYS A 35 -17.01 -12.92 14.59
N GLU A 36 -18.27 -12.81 14.18
CA GLU A 36 -18.61 -12.74 12.77
C GLU A 36 -18.03 -11.45 12.18
N LEU A 37 -17.17 -11.60 11.17
CA LEU A 37 -16.60 -10.51 10.39
C LEU A 37 -17.20 -10.61 9.00
N ASP A 38 -17.89 -9.57 8.56
CA ASP A 38 -18.53 -9.57 7.24
C ASP A 38 -17.60 -9.11 6.12
N LEU A 39 -16.65 -8.22 6.46
CA LEU A 39 -15.82 -7.52 5.48
C LEU A 39 -14.47 -7.10 6.09
N CYS A 40 -13.39 -7.39 5.37
CA CYS A 40 -12.08 -6.79 5.57
C CYS A 40 -11.81 -5.74 4.47
N ILE A 41 -11.37 -4.54 4.86
CA ILE A 41 -10.91 -3.51 3.92
C ILE A 41 -9.43 -3.26 4.20
N ALA A 42 -8.57 -3.46 3.21
CA ALA A 42 -7.13 -3.31 3.33
C ALA A 42 -6.60 -2.19 2.43
N ILE A 43 -5.90 -1.24 3.03
CA ILE A 43 -5.30 -0.08 2.35
C ILE A 43 -3.89 0.07 2.87
N GLY A 44 -2.90 -0.03 1.99
CA GLY A 44 -1.50 0.08 2.39
C GLY A 44 -0.54 -0.35 1.28
N PRO A 45 0.72 -0.66 1.63
CA PRO A 45 1.69 -1.15 0.67
C PRO A 45 1.22 -2.43 -0.03
N LEU A 46 1.62 -2.63 -1.29
CA LEU A 46 1.24 -3.82 -2.07
C LEU A 46 1.55 -5.15 -1.37
N PRO A 47 2.71 -5.34 -0.71
CA PRO A 47 2.98 -6.56 0.05
C PRO A 47 2.01 -6.78 1.22
N MET A 48 1.61 -5.70 1.90
CA MET A 48 0.65 -5.75 3.01
C MET A 48 -0.73 -6.15 2.50
N MET A 49 -1.22 -5.53 1.42
CA MET A 49 -2.51 -5.85 0.82
C MET A 49 -2.56 -7.30 0.32
N ARG A 50 -1.46 -7.79 -0.28
CA ARG A 50 -1.32 -9.19 -0.67
C ARG A 50 -1.40 -10.13 0.54
N ALA A 51 -0.65 -9.83 1.60
CA ALA A 51 -0.62 -10.66 2.81
C ALA A 51 -1.99 -10.74 3.50
N VAL A 52 -2.70 -9.61 3.61
CA VAL A 52 -4.07 -9.56 4.13
C VAL A 52 -5.03 -10.34 3.25
N SER A 53 -4.95 -10.17 1.93
CA SER A 53 -5.82 -10.90 0.98
C SER A 53 -5.59 -12.41 1.00
N SER A 54 -4.34 -12.86 1.17
CA SER A 54 -4.01 -14.27 1.36
C SER A 54 -4.55 -14.81 2.68
N LEU A 55 -4.29 -14.11 3.79
CA LEU A 55 -4.74 -14.53 5.12
C LEU A 55 -6.27 -14.67 5.18
N THR A 56 -6.99 -13.65 4.74
CA THR A 56 -8.46 -13.62 4.77
C THR A 56 -9.12 -14.66 3.88
N ARG A 57 -8.45 -15.05 2.77
CA ARG A 57 -8.92 -16.14 1.90
C ARG A 57 -8.99 -17.47 2.63
N GLU A 58 -8.03 -17.75 3.52
CA GLU A 58 -8.01 -18.98 4.32
C GLU A 58 -9.23 -19.10 5.25
N TYR A 59 -9.81 -17.97 5.65
CA TYR A 59 -10.98 -17.90 6.52
C TYR A 59 -12.29 -17.62 5.77
N GLY A 60 -12.27 -17.53 4.43
CA GLY A 60 -13.45 -17.16 3.64
C GLY A 60 -13.98 -15.75 3.91
N LEU A 61 -13.16 -14.86 4.47
CA LEU A 61 -13.54 -13.50 4.79
C LEU A 61 -13.47 -12.61 3.55
N LYS A 62 -14.60 -12.04 3.14
CA LYS A 62 -14.67 -11.10 2.01
C LYS A 62 -13.70 -9.95 2.24
N THR A 63 -12.83 -9.70 1.26
CA THR A 63 -11.75 -8.71 1.42
C THR A 63 -11.70 -7.78 0.23
N VAL A 64 -11.75 -6.47 0.51
CA VAL A 64 -11.61 -5.41 -0.47
C VAL A 64 -10.26 -4.73 -0.29
N VAL A 65 -9.55 -4.50 -1.39
CA VAL A 65 -8.26 -3.80 -1.40
C VAL A 65 -8.37 -2.52 -2.21
N SER A 66 -7.79 -1.42 -1.71
CA SER A 66 -7.66 -0.17 -2.45
C SER A 66 -6.31 -0.12 -3.15
N LEU A 67 -6.30 -0.42 -4.45
CA LEU A 67 -5.06 -0.55 -5.22
C LEU A 67 -4.38 0.80 -5.47
N ASN A 68 -3.05 0.83 -5.34
CA ASN A 68 -2.20 2.00 -5.54
C ASN A 68 -1.35 1.90 -6.82
N SER A 69 -2.01 1.64 -7.95
CA SER A 69 -1.36 1.57 -9.26
C SER A 69 -0.87 2.95 -9.73
N ILE A 70 0.11 2.96 -10.65
CA ILE A 70 0.64 4.19 -11.23
C ILE A 70 -0.47 4.87 -12.05
N MET A 71 -0.69 6.16 -11.80
CA MET A 71 -1.70 6.96 -12.49
C MET A 71 -1.06 8.12 -13.24
N VAL A 72 -1.62 8.47 -14.40
CA VAL A 72 -1.19 9.63 -15.21
C VAL A 72 -2.37 10.56 -15.42
N ASP A 73 -3.38 10.13 -16.18
CA ASP A 73 -4.55 10.95 -16.49
C ASP A 73 -5.63 10.89 -15.41
N GLY A 74 -5.87 9.71 -14.82
CA GLY A 74 -6.90 9.52 -13.79
C GLY A 74 -8.34 9.53 -14.29
N THR A 75 -8.55 9.49 -15.61
CA THR A 75 -9.87 9.63 -16.25
C THR A 75 -10.20 8.47 -17.22
N GLY A 76 -9.34 7.45 -17.30
CA GLY A 76 -9.52 6.27 -18.13
C GLY A 76 -8.96 6.37 -19.54
N MET A 77 -8.22 7.43 -19.87
CA MET A 77 -7.75 7.68 -21.24
C MET A 77 -6.46 6.94 -21.61
N CYS A 78 -5.55 6.73 -20.64
CA CYS A 78 -4.21 6.21 -20.96
C CYS A 78 -3.97 4.73 -20.60
N GLY A 79 -4.77 4.15 -19.70
CA GLY A 79 -4.58 2.77 -19.22
C GLY A 79 -3.29 2.54 -18.39
N CYS A 80 -2.61 3.59 -17.93
CA CYS A 80 -1.43 3.48 -17.06
C CYS A 80 -1.79 2.82 -15.71
N CYS A 81 -2.98 3.06 -15.20
CA CYS A 81 -3.46 2.46 -13.96
C CYS A 81 -4.05 1.06 -14.14
N ARG A 82 -3.80 0.38 -15.27
CA ARG A 82 -4.36 -0.95 -15.51
C ARG A 82 -3.86 -1.97 -14.49
N VAL A 83 -4.76 -2.87 -14.13
CA VAL A 83 -4.54 -4.04 -13.26
C VAL A 83 -5.34 -5.22 -13.82
N THR A 84 -4.89 -6.44 -13.53
CA THR A 84 -5.68 -7.66 -13.82
C THR A 84 -6.44 -8.08 -12.56
N VAL A 85 -7.77 -8.18 -12.67
CA VAL A 85 -8.68 -8.62 -11.60
C VAL A 85 -9.61 -9.68 -12.16
N GLY A 86 -9.56 -10.90 -11.60
CA GLY A 86 -10.42 -12.00 -12.04
C GLY A 86 -10.15 -12.46 -13.48
N GLY A 87 -8.96 -12.22 -14.01
CA GLY A 87 -8.59 -12.50 -15.40
C GLY A 87 -9.01 -11.41 -16.39
N GLU A 88 -9.64 -10.33 -15.94
CA GLU A 88 -9.99 -9.18 -16.77
C GLU A 88 -9.08 -7.99 -16.49
N THR A 89 -8.71 -7.26 -17.55
CA THR A 89 -8.03 -5.98 -17.40
C THR A 89 -9.02 -4.91 -16.96
N LYS A 90 -8.70 -4.23 -15.85
CA LYS A 90 -9.47 -3.12 -15.27
C LYS A 90 -8.59 -1.90 -15.08
N PHE A 91 -9.17 -0.70 -15.10
CA PHE A 91 -8.47 0.56 -14.88
C PHE A 91 -8.78 1.08 -13.47
N THR A 92 -7.78 1.12 -12.59
CA THR A 92 -7.99 1.53 -11.19
C THR A 92 -8.64 2.91 -11.04
N CYS A 93 -8.39 3.86 -11.97
CA CYS A 93 -8.98 5.20 -11.90
C CYS A 93 -10.46 5.30 -12.30
N VAL A 94 -11.02 4.30 -12.99
CA VAL A 94 -12.42 4.32 -13.48
C VAL A 94 -13.22 3.14 -12.93
N ASP A 95 -12.64 1.94 -12.98
CA ASP A 95 -13.28 0.71 -12.50
C ASP A 95 -13.07 0.46 -10.99
N GLY A 96 -12.11 1.18 -10.37
CA GLY A 96 -11.69 0.99 -8.99
C GLY A 96 -11.86 2.26 -8.13
N PRO A 97 -10.92 2.56 -7.21
CA PRO A 97 -9.66 1.85 -6.92
C PRO A 97 -9.83 0.58 -6.07
N GLU A 98 -11.05 0.34 -5.61
CA GLU A 98 -11.43 -0.75 -4.73
C GLU A 98 -11.79 -2.00 -5.53
N PHE A 99 -11.10 -3.10 -5.27
CA PHE A 99 -11.35 -4.38 -5.92
C PHE A 99 -11.41 -5.52 -4.90
N ASP A 100 -11.99 -6.65 -5.32
CA ASP A 100 -11.91 -7.89 -4.52
C ASP A 100 -10.45 -8.36 -4.43
N GLY A 101 -9.89 -8.28 -3.22
CA GLY A 101 -8.50 -8.65 -2.96
C GLY A 101 -8.20 -10.11 -3.26
N HIS A 102 -9.21 -10.97 -3.35
CA HIS A 102 -9.02 -12.37 -3.72
C HIS A 102 -8.91 -12.59 -5.24
N LEU A 103 -9.19 -11.57 -6.05
CA LEU A 103 -9.15 -11.66 -7.51
C LEU A 103 -8.01 -10.86 -8.15
N VAL A 104 -7.28 -10.05 -7.37
CA VAL A 104 -6.19 -9.20 -7.87
C VAL A 104 -4.93 -10.01 -8.20
N ASP A 105 -4.32 -9.74 -9.36
CA ASP A 105 -2.98 -10.20 -9.68
C ASP A 105 -1.91 -9.29 -9.02
N PHE A 106 -1.51 -9.65 -7.80
CA PHE A 106 -0.48 -8.93 -7.06
C PHE A 106 0.92 -9.04 -7.67
N GLU A 107 1.21 -10.07 -8.48
CA GLU A 107 2.53 -10.23 -9.11
C GLU A 107 2.70 -9.27 -10.28
N GLU A 108 1.66 -9.12 -11.11
CA GLU A 108 1.61 -8.09 -12.14
C GLU A 108 1.83 -6.72 -11.53
N MET A 109 1.09 -6.40 -10.47
CA MET A 109 1.22 -5.11 -9.79
C MET A 109 2.62 -4.89 -9.22
N ALA A 110 3.24 -5.92 -8.64
CA ALA A 110 4.59 -5.81 -8.08
C ALA A 110 5.61 -5.47 -9.18
N ARG A 111 5.53 -6.13 -10.35
CA ARG A 111 6.38 -5.80 -11.51
C ARG A 111 6.13 -4.37 -12.00
N ARG A 112 4.88 -3.93 -12.02
CA ARG A 112 4.50 -2.58 -12.49
C ARG A 112 4.95 -1.48 -11.54
N SER A 113 4.95 -1.73 -10.23
CA SER A 113 5.27 -0.75 -9.19
C SER A 113 6.71 -0.23 -9.21
N VAL A 114 7.63 -0.92 -9.91
CA VAL A 114 9.05 -0.59 -9.93
C VAL A 114 9.57 -0.12 -11.29
N ILE A 115 8.68 0.04 -12.29
CA ILE A 115 9.07 0.38 -13.67
C ILE A 115 9.87 1.68 -13.73
N TYR A 116 9.48 2.69 -12.96
CA TYR A 116 10.10 4.02 -12.99
C TYR A 116 11.12 4.25 -11.88
N LYS A 117 11.46 3.22 -11.10
CA LYS A 117 12.38 3.36 -9.96
C LYS A 117 13.72 4.03 -10.30
N PRO A 118 14.38 3.74 -11.45
CA PRO A 118 15.60 4.45 -11.83
C PRO A 118 15.36 5.94 -12.12
N MET A 119 14.22 6.29 -12.73
CA MET A 119 13.84 7.67 -13.04
C MET A 119 13.43 8.43 -11.78
N GLU A 120 12.72 7.78 -10.86
CA GLU A 120 12.38 8.32 -9.53
C GLU A 120 13.64 8.66 -8.74
N GLN A 121 14.64 7.76 -8.76
CA GLN A 121 15.93 8.00 -8.11
C GLN A 121 16.67 9.18 -8.75
N LEU A 122 16.79 9.21 -10.08
CA LEU A 122 17.42 10.33 -10.78
C LEU A 122 16.71 11.65 -10.51
N ALA A 123 15.37 11.67 -10.53
CA ALA A 123 14.59 12.87 -10.24
C ALA A 123 14.85 13.38 -8.80
N LEU A 124 14.94 12.47 -7.83
CA LEU A 124 15.28 12.82 -6.46
C LEU A 124 16.72 13.36 -6.35
N GLU A 125 17.69 12.74 -7.00
CA GLU A 125 19.09 13.19 -7.02
C GLU A 125 19.22 14.59 -7.64
N LEU A 126 18.56 14.84 -8.78
CA LEU A 126 18.52 16.16 -9.41
C LEU A 126 17.84 17.19 -8.51
N TYR A 127 16.68 16.86 -7.94
CA TYR A 127 15.98 17.75 -7.02
C TYR A 127 16.84 18.11 -5.80
N LEU A 128 17.50 17.13 -5.18
CA LEU A 128 18.40 17.37 -4.04
C LEU A 128 19.70 18.06 -4.45
N GLY A 129 20.17 17.89 -5.68
CA GLY A 129 21.33 18.61 -6.23
C GLY A 129 21.04 20.08 -6.57
N GLU A 130 19.79 20.38 -6.97
CA GLU A 130 19.29 21.72 -7.30
C GLU A 130 18.80 22.50 -6.06
N THR A 131 18.08 21.84 -5.15
CA THR A 131 17.56 22.42 -3.89
C THR A 131 18.48 22.20 -2.69
N GLY A 132 19.56 21.44 -2.87
CA GLY A 132 20.62 21.31 -1.90
C GLY A 132 21.17 22.70 -1.63
N HIS A 133 20.83 23.24 -0.47
CA HIS A 133 21.47 24.41 0.08
C HIS A 133 22.98 24.13 0.12
N ARG A 134 23.69 24.53 -0.93
CA ARG A 134 25.12 24.82 -0.81
C ARG A 134 25.16 26.01 0.12
N CYS A 135 25.30 25.78 1.42
CA CYS A 135 25.66 26.85 2.34
C CYS A 135 27.00 27.39 1.85
N SER A 136 26.91 28.44 1.05
CA SER A 136 28.01 29.31 0.63
C SER A 136 28.43 30.25 1.76
N CYS A 137 27.96 29.99 2.98
CA CYS A 137 28.38 30.63 4.20
C CYS A 137 29.85 30.26 4.44
N VAL A 138 30.74 31.07 3.89
CA VAL A 138 32.15 31.19 4.27
C VAL A 138 32.19 31.49 5.77
N ARG A 139 32.22 30.45 6.62
CA ARG A 139 32.76 30.42 8.00
C ARG A 139 32.32 29.15 8.74
N GLY A 140 33.28 28.28 9.03
CA GLY A 140 33.32 27.53 10.29
C GLY A 140 33.28 26.00 10.15
N GLY A 141 34.46 25.38 10.13
CA GLY A 141 34.56 23.95 10.36
C GLY A 141 35.88 23.28 9.96
N GLU A 142 37.04 23.88 10.23
CA GLU A 142 38.23 23.05 10.48
C GLU A 142 37.97 22.26 11.77
N LYS A 143 37.86 20.93 11.66
CA LYS A 143 38.49 19.95 12.55
C LYS A 143 38.71 18.66 11.80
#